data_AF-A0A0G8AT77-F1
#
_entry.id   AF-A0A0G8AT77-F1
#
_cell.length_a   1.000
_cell.length_b   1.000
_cell.length_c   1.000
_cell.angle_alpha   90.00
_cell.angle_beta   90.00
_cell.angle_gamma   90.00
#
_symmetry.space_group_name_H-M   'P 1'
#
loop_
_entity.id
_entity.type
_entity.pdbx_description
1 polymer ?
#
loop_
_entity_poly.entity_id
_entity_poly.type
_entity_poly.pdbx_seq_one_letter_code
_entity_poly.pdbx_strand_id
1 'polypeptide(L)'
;MSAADIIPLGIRREHLPDALAWLGSFYAVAGFGAGYALERASYLIPVVDHVVDFLELLLAPLAGALLSIATIGLLEPSGFNSAAGYVTATNDGGSFPLAVVGFIGGLFALILHVPLMVARLISTVFSFGCANALVGLLEDVIAVALFILALVAVWAALILLLTVISFVIYRAVRALANRRAKQNEAHDHVN
;
A
#
# COMPACT_ATOMS: atom_id res chain seq x y z
N MET A 1 -27.10 -17.39 -6.73
CA MET A 1 -26.02 -17.88 -5.85
C MET A 1 -25.91 -19.37 -6.03
N SER A 2 -24.81 -19.85 -6.61
CA SER A 2 -24.58 -21.27 -6.83
C SER A 2 -23.76 -21.84 -5.67
N ALA A 3 -24.08 -23.05 -5.22
CA ALA A 3 -23.44 -23.75 -4.12
C ALA A 3 -21.95 -24.11 -4.38
N ALA A 4 -21.39 -23.73 -5.52
CA ALA A 4 -20.01 -24.00 -5.92
C ALA A 4 -18.96 -23.01 -5.37
N ASP A 5 -19.39 -21.88 -4.78
CA ASP A 5 -18.48 -20.82 -4.30
C ASP A 5 -18.01 -21.00 -2.85
N ILE A 6 -18.47 -22.05 -2.15
CA ILE A 6 -18.13 -22.30 -0.75
C ILE A 6 -17.29 -23.57 -0.65
N ILE A 7 -15.97 -23.40 -0.50
CA ILE A 7 -15.11 -24.44 0.07
C ILE A 7 -15.60 -24.64 1.53
N PRO A 8 -15.68 -25.89 2.05
CA PRO A 8 -16.20 -26.19 3.40
C PRO A 8 -15.35 -25.65 4.58
N LEU A 9 -14.52 -24.64 4.36
CA LEU A 9 -13.72 -23.92 5.36
C LEU A 9 -14.01 -22.41 5.41
N GLY A 10 -15.01 -21.90 4.67
CA GLY A 10 -15.35 -20.46 4.67
C GLY A 10 -14.33 -19.55 3.98
N ILE A 11 -13.25 -20.12 3.42
CA ILE A 11 -12.25 -19.40 2.63
C ILE A 11 -12.78 -19.31 1.19
N ARG A 12 -13.24 -18.12 0.78
CA ARG A 12 -13.62 -17.85 -0.61
C ARG A 12 -12.39 -17.92 -1.50
N ARG A 13 -12.54 -18.42 -2.74
CA ARG A 13 -11.49 -18.33 -3.76
C ARG A 13 -11.15 -16.86 -3.95
N GLU A 14 -9.94 -16.46 -3.58
CA GLU A 14 -9.46 -15.09 -3.63
C GLU A 14 -9.27 -14.67 -5.10
N HIS A 15 -10.35 -14.23 -5.72
CA HIS A 15 -10.30 -13.44 -6.95
C HIS A 15 -10.10 -11.99 -6.54
N LEU A 16 -9.38 -11.20 -7.35
CA LEU A 16 -9.42 -9.75 -7.19
C LEU A 16 -10.89 -9.32 -7.15
N PRO A 17 -11.27 -8.38 -6.28
CA PRO A 17 -12.63 -7.87 -6.29
C PRO A 17 -12.96 -7.30 -7.66
N ASP A 18 -14.25 -7.32 -8.01
CA ASP A 18 -14.74 -7.00 -9.35
C ASP A 18 -14.18 -5.67 -9.90
N ALA A 19 -13.98 -4.68 -9.03
CA ALA A 19 -13.39 -3.38 -9.38
C ALA A 19 -11.92 -3.44 -9.84
N LEU A 20 -11.15 -4.45 -9.42
CA LEU A 20 -9.75 -4.67 -9.79
C LEU A 20 -9.55 -5.91 -10.65
N ALA A 21 -10.58 -6.71 -10.92
CA ALA A 21 -10.47 -7.91 -11.75
C ALA A 21 -9.84 -7.64 -13.12
N TRP A 22 -10.05 -6.43 -13.67
CA TRP A 22 -9.45 -6.01 -14.94
C TRP A 22 -7.91 -5.89 -14.90
N LEU A 23 -7.29 -5.66 -13.74
CA LEU A 23 -5.82 -5.60 -13.60
C LEU A 23 -5.16 -6.95 -13.92
N GLY A 24 -5.87 -8.07 -13.69
CA GLY A 24 -5.40 -9.40 -14.06
C GLY A 24 -5.51 -9.70 -15.55
N SER A 25 -6.09 -8.81 -16.35
CA SER A 25 -6.27 -9.02 -17.78
C SER A 25 -4.98 -8.77 -18.56
N PHE A 26 -4.85 -9.46 -19.70
CA PHE A 26 -3.75 -9.22 -20.64
C PHE A 26 -3.69 -7.76 -21.10
N TYR A 27 -4.84 -7.09 -21.27
CA TYR A 27 -4.90 -5.69 -21.69
C TYR A 27 -4.30 -4.74 -20.64
N ALA A 28 -4.53 -4.99 -19.35
CA ALA A 28 -3.92 -4.20 -18.29
C ALA A 28 -2.40 -4.37 -18.27
N VAL A 29 -1.92 -5.61 -18.31
CA VAL A 29 -0.48 -5.91 -18.33
C VAL A 29 0.19 -5.30 -19.57
N ALA A 30 -0.41 -5.48 -20.75
CA ALA A 30 0.11 -4.90 -21.99
C ALA A 30 0.07 -3.37 -21.97
N GLY A 31 -0.98 -2.76 -21.43
CA GLY A 31 -1.11 -1.31 -21.30
C GLY A 31 -0.08 -0.70 -20.37
N PHE A 32 0.08 -1.25 -19.16
CA PHE A 32 1.10 -0.79 -18.21
C PHE A 32 2.51 -1.06 -18.72
N GLY A 33 2.75 -2.22 -19.35
CA GLY A 33 4.04 -2.54 -19.96
C GLY A 33 4.40 -1.60 -21.11
N ALA A 34 3.43 -1.25 -21.97
CA ALA A 34 3.64 -0.27 -23.04
C ALA A 34 3.88 1.14 -22.48
N GLY A 35 3.14 1.53 -21.43
CA GLY A 35 3.38 2.79 -20.71
C GLY A 35 4.79 2.88 -20.16
N TYR A 36 5.23 1.85 -19.44
CA TYR A 36 6.61 1.76 -18.92
C TYR A 36 7.66 1.80 -20.04
N ALA A 37 7.42 1.10 -21.16
CA ALA A 37 8.34 1.16 -22.30
C ALA A 37 8.43 2.56 -22.93
N LEU A 38 7.31 3.29 -23.00
CA LEU A 38 7.26 4.67 -23.48
C LEU A 38 7.97 5.63 -22.55
N GLU A 39 7.71 5.53 -21.24
CA GLU A 39 8.43 6.26 -20.20
C GLU A 39 9.93 6.01 -20.34
N ARG A 40 10.33 4.74 -20.47
CA ARG A 40 11.73 4.37 -20.61
C ARG A 40 12.38 4.91 -21.87
N ALA A 41 11.65 4.92 -22.98
CA ALA A 41 12.12 5.48 -24.24
C ALA A 41 12.27 7.01 -24.18
N SER A 42 11.47 7.68 -23.32
CA SER A 42 11.52 9.14 -23.15
C SER A 42 12.87 9.62 -22.61
N TYR A 43 13.56 8.79 -21.81
CA TYR A 43 14.87 9.13 -21.22
C TYR A 43 15.98 9.35 -22.26
N LEU A 44 15.74 8.95 -23.51
CA LEU A 44 16.67 9.17 -24.63
C LEU A 44 16.59 10.59 -25.19
N ILE A 45 15.47 11.29 -24.99
CA ILE A 45 15.22 12.62 -25.56
C ILE A 45 14.79 13.55 -24.43
N PRO A 46 15.67 14.49 -23.99
CA PRO A 46 15.42 15.29 -22.79
C PRO A 46 14.10 16.04 -22.81
N VAL A 47 13.67 16.59 -23.94
CA VAL A 47 12.39 17.30 -24.03
C VAL A 47 11.19 16.37 -23.82
N VAL A 48 11.27 15.14 -24.34
CA VAL A 48 10.20 14.14 -24.17
C VAL A 48 10.15 13.67 -22.72
N ASP A 49 11.30 13.43 -22.11
CA ASP A 49 11.46 13.09 -20.68
C ASP A 49 10.73 14.10 -19.77
N HIS A 50 10.99 15.40 -19.94
CA HIS A 50 10.33 16.43 -19.10
C HIS A 50 8.81 16.52 -19.31
N VAL A 51 8.31 16.23 -20.51
CA VAL A 51 6.86 16.21 -20.79
C VAL A 51 6.22 15.01 -20.11
N VAL A 52 6.85 13.84 -20.20
CA VAL A 52 6.37 12.62 -19.53
C VAL A 52 6.41 12.80 -18.02
N ASP A 53 7.51 13.30 -17.46
CA ASP A 53 7.66 13.62 -16.04
C ASP A 53 6.58 14.61 -15.55
N PHE A 54 6.25 15.63 -16.35
CA PHE A 54 5.18 16.57 -16.00
C PHE A 54 3.79 15.90 -15.99
N LEU A 55 3.53 14.99 -16.92
CA LEU A 55 2.28 14.22 -16.94
C LEU A 55 2.22 13.28 -15.73
N GLU A 56 3.31 12.62 -15.38
CA GLU A 56 3.41 11.74 -14.21
C GLU A 56 3.25 12.50 -12.90
N LEU A 57 3.76 13.73 -12.80
CA LEU A 57 3.53 14.60 -11.64
C LEU A 57 2.03 14.82 -11.37
N LEU A 58 1.19 14.82 -12.41
CA LEU A 58 -0.26 14.95 -12.31
C LEU A 58 -0.97 13.61 -12.15
N LEU A 59 -0.51 12.57 -12.86
CA LEU A 59 -1.15 11.27 -12.92
C LEU A 59 -0.81 10.39 -11.72
N ALA A 60 0.41 10.46 -11.19
CA ALA A 60 0.85 9.63 -10.07
C ALA A 60 0.02 9.86 -8.79
N PRO A 61 -0.31 11.11 -8.39
CA PRO A 61 -1.18 11.33 -7.24
C PRO A 61 -2.60 10.77 -7.47
N LEU A 62 -3.12 10.86 -8.70
CA LEU A 62 -4.44 10.31 -9.03
C LEU A 62 -4.43 8.79 -8.98
N ALA A 63 -3.40 8.15 -9.55
CA ALA A 63 -3.21 6.71 -9.49
C ALA A 63 -3.04 6.21 -8.06
N GLY A 64 -2.22 6.89 -7.24
CA GLY A 64 -2.03 6.58 -5.83
C GLY A 64 -3.32 6.72 -5.02
N ALA A 65 -4.11 7.76 -5.28
CA ALA A 65 -5.41 7.97 -4.64
C ALA A 65 -6.42 6.88 -5.01
N LEU A 66 -6.52 6.54 -6.30
CA LEU A 66 -7.43 5.49 -6.76
C LEU A 66 -7.01 4.12 -6.22
N LEU A 67 -5.71 3.83 -6.19
CA LEU A 67 -5.18 2.58 -5.67
C LEU A 67 -5.43 2.46 -4.16
N SER A 68 -5.20 3.51 -3.37
CA SER A 68 -5.47 3.45 -1.92
C SER A 68 -6.96 3.27 -1.62
N ILE A 69 -7.83 3.98 -2.34
CA ILE A 69 -9.29 3.84 -2.24
C ILE A 69 -9.68 2.40 -2.58
N ALA A 70 -9.19 1.86 -3.69
CA ALA A 70 -9.50 0.50 -4.11
C ALA A 70 -8.98 -0.54 -3.10
N THR A 71 -7.77 -0.32 -2.56
CA THR A 71 -7.12 -1.25 -1.62
C THR A 71 -7.83 -1.31 -0.26
N ILE A 72 -8.25 -0.17 0.27
CA ILE A 72 -9.04 -0.16 1.52
C ILE A 72 -10.44 -0.73 1.25
N GLY A 73 -11.01 -0.46 0.08
CA GLY A 73 -12.26 -1.08 -0.37
C GLY A 73 -12.20 -2.62 -0.51
N LEU A 74 -11.01 -3.24 -0.56
CA LEU A 74 -10.85 -4.71 -0.59
C LEU A 74 -11.29 -5.38 0.71
N LEU A 75 -11.35 -4.63 1.81
CA LEU A 75 -11.64 -5.20 3.12
C LEU A 75 -13.12 -5.58 3.27
N GLU A 76 -14.01 -5.05 2.41
CA GLU A 76 -15.47 -5.18 2.51
C GLU A 76 -16.13 -5.35 1.12
N PRO A 77 -16.93 -6.41 0.86
CA PRO A 77 -17.66 -6.58 -0.40
C PRO A 77 -18.65 -5.45 -0.76
N SER A 78 -19.04 -4.63 0.22
CA SER A 78 -19.86 -3.42 0.08
C SER A 78 -19.09 -2.12 0.42
N GLY A 79 -17.76 -2.19 0.50
CA GLY A 79 -16.89 -1.16 1.08
C GLY A 79 -16.86 0.19 0.35
N PHE A 80 -17.51 0.30 -0.81
CA PHE A 80 -17.61 1.53 -1.57
C PHE A 80 -19.03 2.10 -1.52
N ASN A 81 -19.23 3.15 -0.73
CA ASN A 81 -20.46 3.94 -0.73
C ASN A 81 -20.18 5.37 -1.21
N SER A 82 -20.19 5.56 -2.54
CA SER A 82 -19.99 6.85 -3.19
C SER A 82 -21.07 7.88 -2.85
N ALA A 83 -22.27 7.45 -2.46
CA ALA A 83 -23.35 8.34 -2.05
C ALA A 83 -23.11 8.95 -0.66
N ALA A 84 -22.38 8.26 0.22
CA ALA A 84 -22.04 8.74 1.55
C ALA A 84 -20.65 9.40 1.62
N GLY A 85 -19.75 9.13 0.66
CA GLY A 85 -18.39 9.70 0.63
C GLY A 85 -17.39 9.00 1.55
N TYR A 86 -17.63 7.72 1.87
CA TYR A 86 -16.78 6.93 2.76
C TYR A 86 -16.37 5.60 2.11
N VAL A 87 -15.23 5.08 2.57
CA VAL A 87 -14.78 3.71 2.33
C VAL A 87 -14.85 2.95 3.65
N THR A 88 -15.55 1.81 3.65
CA THR A 88 -15.65 0.95 4.82
C THR A 88 -14.49 -0.05 4.81
N ALA A 89 -13.79 -0.14 5.93
CA ALA A 89 -12.60 -0.96 6.11
C ALA A 89 -12.90 -2.25 6.91
N THR A 90 -14.03 -2.34 7.63
CA THR A 90 -14.39 -3.53 8.42
C THR A 90 -15.90 -3.69 8.60
N ASN A 91 -16.34 -4.95 8.81
CA ASN A 91 -17.76 -5.30 8.97
C ASN A 91 -18.34 -4.73 10.29
N ASP A 92 -17.46 -4.25 11.17
CA ASP A 92 -17.77 -3.65 12.46
C ASP A 92 -18.06 -2.13 12.36
N GLY A 93 -18.04 -1.55 11.14
CA GLY A 93 -18.42 -0.16 10.87
C GLY A 93 -17.27 0.85 10.80
N GLY A 94 -16.02 0.40 10.78
CA GLY A 94 -14.87 1.29 10.59
C GLY A 94 -14.90 1.92 9.19
N SER A 95 -15.27 3.19 9.08
CA SER A 95 -15.38 3.91 7.80
C SER A 95 -14.48 5.14 7.78
N PHE A 96 -13.73 5.31 6.69
CA PHE A 96 -12.84 6.44 6.48
C PHE A 96 -13.39 7.34 5.38
N PRO A 97 -13.29 8.68 5.49
CA PRO A 97 -13.67 9.57 4.40
C PRO A 97 -12.88 9.24 3.14
N LEU A 98 -13.57 9.09 2.01
CA LEU A 98 -12.98 8.75 0.71
C LEU A 98 -11.85 9.72 0.33
N ALA A 99 -12.06 11.02 0.60
CA ALA A 99 -11.08 12.06 0.35
C ALA A 99 -9.79 11.87 1.16
N VAL A 100 -9.87 11.41 2.41
CA VAL A 100 -8.69 11.20 3.26
C VAL A 100 -7.88 10.02 2.76
N VAL A 101 -8.54 8.91 2.43
CA VAL A 101 -7.87 7.71 1.89
C VAL A 101 -7.20 8.02 0.55
N GLY A 102 -7.93 8.68 -0.35
CA GLY A 102 -7.40 9.11 -1.63
C GLY A 102 -6.23 10.08 -1.47
N PHE A 103 -6.36 11.08 -0.59
CA PHE A 103 -5.30 12.04 -0.32
C PHE A 103 -4.02 11.37 0.19
N ILE A 104 -4.14 10.44 1.14
CA ILE A 104 -2.97 9.70 1.67
C ILE A 104 -2.28 8.95 0.53
N GLY A 105 -3.03 8.17 -0.26
CA GLY A 105 -2.46 7.41 -1.38
C GLY A 105 -1.79 8.30 -2.42
N GLY A 106 -2.46 9.39 -2.82
CA GLY A 106 -1.94 10.33 -3.79
C GLY A 106 -0.72 11.09 -3.29
N LEU A 107 -0.71 11.50 -2.01
CA LEU A 107 0.43 12.15 -1.39
C LEU A 107 1.64 11.21 -1.31
N PHE A 108 1.42 9.94 -0.95
CA PHE A 108 2.50 8.94 -0.94
C PHE A 108 3.11 8.74 -2.33
N ALA A 109 2.29 8.64 -3.37
CA ALA A 109 2.78 8.53 -4.75
C ALA A 109 3.62 9.76 -5.15
N LEU A 110 3.17 10.96 -4.81
CA LEU A 110 3.90 12.19 -5.09
C LEU A 110 5.25 12.26 -4.37
N ILE A 111 5.29 11.88 -3.10
CA ILE A 111 6.52 11.86 -2.29
C ILE A 111 7.59 10.96 -2.91
N LEU A 112 7.19 9.83 -3.51
CA LEU A 112 8.12 8.90 -4.15
C LEU A 112 8.57 9.37 -5.54
N HIS A 113 7.69 10.02 -6.29
CA HIS A 113 7.97 10.44 -7.66
C HIS A 113 8.85 11.71 -7.75
N VAL A 114 8.55 12.75 -6.95
CA VAL A 114 9.23 14.06 -7.04
C VAL A 114 10.76 13.98 -6.93
N PRO A 115 11.36 13.18 -6.02
CA PRO A 115 12.82 13.07 -5.93
C PRO A 115 13.49 12.58 -7.23
N LEU A 116 12.84 11.67 -7.95
CA LEU A 116 13.35 11.06 -9.18
C LEU A 116 13.26 12.05 -10.35
N MET A 117 12.12 12.73 -10.46
CA MET A 117 11.92 13.85 -11.40
C MET A 117 12.99 14.93 -11.19
N VAL A 118 13.26 15.33 -9.94
CA VAL A 118 14.31 16.31 -9.62
C VAL A 118 15.70 15.79 -9.98
N ALA A 119 16.00 14.51 -9.74
CA ALA A 119 17.29 13.92 -10.10
C ALA A 119 17.52 13.94 -11.62
N ARG A 120 16.48 13.64 -12.43
CA ARG A 120 16.54 13.74 -13.90
C ARG A 120 16.66 15.17 -14.40
N LEU A 121 15.96 16.12 -13.78
CA LEU A 121 16.09 17.54 -14.09
C LEU A 121 17.52 18.04 -13.85
N ILE A 122 18.10 17.71 -12.69
CA ILE A 122 19.50 18.03 -12.35
C ILE A 122 20.44 17.36 -13.36
N SER A 123 20.24 16.07 -13.64
CA SER A 123 21.01 15.34 -14.65
C SER A 123 20.96 16.02 -16.02
N THR A 124 19.80 16.51 -16.46
CA THR A 124 19.68 17.21 -17.74
C THR A 124 20.48 18.50 -17.76
N VAL A 125 20.39 19.30 -16.69
CA VAL A 125 21.10 20.58 -16.59
C VAL A 125 22.62 20.38 -16.64
N PHE A 126 23.16 19.34 -16.01
CA PHE A 126 24.61 19.11 -15.93
C PHE A 126 25.18 18.24 -17.06
N SER A 127 24.39 17.35 -17.66
CA SER A 127 24.86 16.38 -18.67
C SER A 127 24.25 16.58 -20.05
N PHE A 128 23.44 17.61 -20.26
CA PHE A 128 22.58 17.78 -21.45
C PHE A 128 21.66 16.58 -21.69
N GLY A 129 21.31 15.87 -20.62
CA GLY A 129 20.40 14.71 -20.64
C GLY A 129 21.07 13.37 -20.95
N CYS A 130 22.37 13.34 -21.25
CA CYS A 130 23.10 12.10 -21.50
C CYS A 130 23.11 11.14 -20.30
N ALA A 131 22.99 11.66 -19.08
CA ALA A 131 22.96 10.85 -17.87
C ALA A 131 21.54 10.41 -17.44
N ASN A 132 20.46 10.84 -18.11
CA ASN A 132 19.09 10.50 -17.71
C ASN A 132 18.82 8.99 -17.83
N ALA A 133 19.36 8.33 -18.88
CA ALA A 133 19.28 6.88 -19.01
C ALA A 133 19.95 6.13 -17.84
N LEU A 134 21.04 6.68 -17.29
CA LEU A 134 21.72 6.11 -16.12
C LEU A 134 20.91 6.37 -14.83
N VAL A 135 20.36 7.57 -14.65
CA VAL A 135 19.46 7.89 -13.53
C VAL A 135 18.24 6.95 -13.56
N GLY A 136 17.65 6.72 -14.72
CA GLY A 136 16.57 5.77 -14.88
C GLY A 136 16.97 4.33 -14.57
N LEU A 137 18.20 3.90 -14.89
CA LEU A 137 18.65 2.56 -14.48
C LEU A 137 18.76 2.43 -12.95
N LEU A 138 19.24 3.49 -12.29
CA LEU A 138 19.32 3.53 -10.84
C LEU A 138 17.92 3.50 -10.21
N GLU A 139 16.96 4.20 -10.81
CA GLU A 139 15.56 4.13 -10.41
C GLU A 139 15.01 2.71 -10.50
N ASP A 140 15.22 2.00 -11.61
CA ASP A 140 14.77 0.61 -11.78
C ASP A 140 15.38 -0.30 -10.70
N VAL A 141 16.67 -0.13 -10.39
CA VAL A 141 17.34 -0.89 -9.32
C VAL A 141 16.74 -0.59 -7.95
N ILE A 142 16.48 0.69 -7.67
CA ILE A 142 15.84 1.12 -6.41
C ILE A 142 14.42 0.57 -6.34
N ALA A 143 13.65 0.60 -7.43
CA ALA A 143 12.29 0.06 -7.49
C ALA A 143 12.27 -1.44 -7.23
N VAL A 144 13.19 -2.21 -7.82
CA VAL A 144 13.34 -3.65 -7.54
C VAL A 144 13.73 -3.88 -6.08
N ALA A 145 14.64 -3.08 -5.52
CA ALA A 145 15.03 -3.18 -4.13
C ALA A 145 13.86 -2.87 -3.18
N LEU A 146 13.07 -1.84 -3.48
CA LEU A 146 11.86 -1.47 -2.73
C LEU A 146 10.77 -2.54 -2.84
N PHE A 147 10.62 -3.18 -4.01
CA PHE A 147 9.71 -4.31 -4.19
C PHE A 147 10.11 -5.50 -3.30
N ILE A 148 11.39 -5.89 -3.30
CA ILE A 148 11.90 -6.95 -2.42
C ILE A 148 11.72 -6.55 -0.95
N LEU A 149 12.06 -5.31 -0.60
CA LEU A 149 11.88 -4.78 0.74
C LEU A 149 10.42 -4.82 1.18
N ALA A 150 9.47 -4.49 0.30
CA ALA A 150 8.04 -4.55 0.59
C ALA A 150 7.58 -5.99 0.88
N LEU A 151 8.08 -6.98 0.12
CA LEU A 151 7.79 -8.40 0.40
C LEU A 151 8.34 -8.84 1.77
N VAL A 152 9.57 -8.42 2.10
CA VAL A 152 10.17 -8.71 3.42
C VAL A 152 9.44 -7.96 4.54
N ALA A 153 8.99 -6.74 4.29
CA ALA A 153 8.29 -5.90 5.26
C ALA A 153 6.98 -6.53 5.75
N VAL A 154 6.25 -7.27 4.90
CA VAL A 154 5.05 -8.02 5.32
C VAL A 154 5.40 -9.04 6.41
N TRP A 155 6.47 -9.83 6.21
CA TRP A 155 6.92 -10.81 7.20
C TRP A 155 7.46 -10.14 8.47
N ALA A 156 8.23 -9.05 8.31
CA ALA A 156 8.73 -8.29 9.45
C ALA A 156 7.58 -7.71 10.29
N ALA A 157 6.53 -7.18 9.64
CA ALA A 157 5.35 -6.65 10.31
C ALA A 157 4.58 -7.73 11.07
N LEU A 158 4.43 -8.93 10.49
CA LEU A 158 3.82 -10.08 11.18
C LEU A 158 4.61 -10.49 12.43
N ILE A 159 5.93 -10.59 12.33
CA ILE A 159 6.80 -10.94 13.46
C ILE A 159 6.70 -9.86 14.55
N LEU A 160 6.74 -8.58 14.17
CA LEU A 160 6.59 -7.47 15.08
C LEU A 160 5.24 -7.52 15.81
N LEU A 161 4.14 -7.75 15.08
CA LEU A 161 2.81 -7.88 15.65
C LEU A 161 2.74 -9.01 16.68
N LEU A 162 3.23 -10.21 16.33
CA LEU A 162 3.28 -11.35 17.25
C LEU A 162 4.09 -11.05 18.50
N THR A 163 5.20 -10.32 18.35
CA THR A 163 6.06 -9.91 19.47
C THR A 163 5.32 -8.93 20.39
N VAL A 164 4.63 -7.93 19.83
CA VAL A 164 3.84 -6.95 20.60
C VAL A 164 2.69 -7.64 21.34
N ILE A 165 1.93 -8.52 20.66
CA ILE A 165 0.85 -9.29 21.29
C ILE A 165 1.40 -10.13 22.44
N SER A 166 2.49 -10.86 22.20
CA SER A 166 3.14 -11.69 23.23
C SER A 166 3.57 -10.85 24.44
N PHE A 167 4.13 -9.67 24.20
CA PHE A 167 4.54 -8.74 25.26
C PHE A 167 3.35 -8.19 26.05
N VAL A 168 2.26 -7.82 25.39
CA VAL A 168 1.03 -7.34 26.02
C VAL A 168 0.39 -8.43 26.88
N ILE A 169 0.29 -9.67 26.36
CA ILE A 169 -0.22 -10.82 27.11
C ILE A 169 0.66 -11.09 28.34
N TYR A 170 1.99 -11.13 28.17
CA TYR A 170 2.92 -11.32 29.27
C TYR A 170 2.72 -10.27 30.37
N ARG A 171 2.57 -8.99 29.99
CA ARG A 171 2.34 -7.92 30.97
C ARG A 171 0.98 -8.04 31.65
N ALA A 172 -0.07 -8.40 30.91
CA ALA A 172 -1.42 -8.56 31.43
C ALA A 172 -1.50 -9.72 32.44
N VAL A 173 -0.90 -10.88 32.11
CA VAL A 173 -0.83 -12.04 33.01
C VAL A 173 -0.06 -11.69 34.27
N ARG A 174 1.11 -11.04 34.15
CA ARG A 174 1.90 -10.63 35.31
C ARG A 174 1.16 -9.61 36.21
N ALA A 175 0.42 -8.68 35.60
CA ALA A 175 -0.39 -7.72 36.34
C ALA A 175 -1.55 -8.40 37.10
N LEU A 176 -2.21 -9.38 36.49
CA LEU A 176 -3.28 -10.16 37.13
C LEU A 176 -2.75 -11.05 38.26
N ALA A 177 -1.58 -11.68 38.08
CA ALA A 177 -0.93 -12.49 39.11
C ALA A 177 -0.61 -11.66 40.37
N ASN A 178 -0.05 -10.45 40.18
CA ASN A 178 0.26 -9.54 41.29
C ASN A 178 -0.99 -9.03 42.03
N ARG A 179 -2.15 -8.96 41.36
CA ARG A 179 -3.42 -8.58 42.00
C ARG A 179 -3.99 -9.71 42.87
N ARG A 180 -3.85 -10.96 42.43
CA ARG A 180 -4.31 -12.14 43.19
C ARG A 180 -3.50 -12.35 44.48
N ALA A 181 -2.18 -12.12 44.43
CA ALA A 181 -1.32 -12.22 45.62
C ALA A 181 -1.77 -11.26 46.75
N LYS A 182 -2.07 -9.99 46.41
CA LYS A 182 -2.53 -8.99 47.37
C LYS A 182 -3.91 -9.27 47.96
N GLN A 183 -4.80 -9.93 47.20
CA GLN A 183 -6.13 -10.31 47.71
C GLN A 183 -6.05 -11.45 48.73
N ASN A 184 -5.14 -12.41 48.53
CA ASN A 184 -4.94 -13.50 49.48
C ASN A 184 -4.34 -12.98 50.80
N GLU A 185 -3.35 -12.09 50.75
CA GLU A 185 -2.80 -11.44 51.95
C GLU A 185 -3.86 -10.66 52.74
N ALA A 186 -4.77 -9.97 52.04
CA ALA A 186 -5.87 -9.24 52.69
C ALA A 186 -6.93 -10.17 53.33
N HIS A 187 -7.05 -11.42 52.86
CA HIS A 187 -8.01 -12.37 53.42
C HIS A 187 -7.46 -13.07 54.69
N ASP A 188 -6.15 -13.31 54.75
CA ASP A 188 -5.49 -13.90 55.93
C ASP A 188 -5.44 -12.97 57.15
N HIS A 189 -5.53 -11.65 56.96
CA HIS A 189 -5.57 -10.69 58.08
C HIS A 189 -6.97 -10.48 58.69
N VAL A 190 -8.02 -11.06 58.11
CA VAL A 190 -9.41 -10.91 58.59
C VAL A 190 -9.88 -12.11 59.42
N ASN A 191 -9.14 -13.23 59.42
CA ASN A 191 -9.35 -14.41 60.27
C ASN A 191 -8.43 -14.41 61.49
#